data_AF-A0A176WHE4-F1
#
_entry.id   AF-A0A176WHE4-F1
#
_cell.length_a   1.000
_cell.length_b   1.000
_cell.length_c   1.000
_cell.angle_alpha   90.00
_cell.angle_beta   90.00
_cell.angle_gamma   90.00
#
_symmetry.space_group_name_H-M   'P 1'
#
loop_
_entity.id
_entity.type
_entity.pdbx_description
1 polymer ?
#
loop_
_entity_poly.entity_id
_entity_poly.type
_entity_poly.pdbx_seq_one_letter_code
_entity_poly.pdbx_strand_id
1 'polypeptide(L)'
;MNLTRSISCNAVVIALVILSTVIVIWGTGQVRIDEGPLRSTIGTIDHSIRLLPLRLDAIFVLTGGQTDDGGVPLWVARRLDRAVELQRSQSEPLPPIVCVGGGSGVVPPILTAEKFVMHESTSAAKYLHEKWKVSFSSLLKEWSSYDTEGNAYFALTQHAIPLGWRHIAIVTSEFHMPRSKAVFDWIFGLQGAGAGHGLLHATDPSGVVLRHDPRSQGFWLEYISVSDEGLDAEALKTRVAAEKRRLKRINGLAQRIHTLPQFHHYLFVENRIYNTAKQHIFGKDGANMTTAGGLY
;
A
#
# COMPACT_ATOMS: atom_id res chain seq x y z
N MET A 1 -16.93 -60.24 -30.89
CA MET A 1 -16.28 -59.97 -29.59
C MET A 1 -15.57 -58.62 -29.70
N ASN A 2 -16.21 -57.54 -29.24
CA ASN A 2 -15.58 -56.21 -29.21
C ASN A 2 -15.15 -55.91 -27.78
N LEU A 3 -13.84 -55.80 -27.57
CA LEU A 3 -13.25 -55.33 -26.31
C LEU A 3 -13.56 -53.84 -26.15
N THR A 4 -14.40 -53.50 -25.17
CA THR A 4 -14.48 -52.14 -24.62
C THR A 4 -13.51 -52.07 -23.44
N ARG A 5 -12.41 -51.32 -23.59
CA ARG A 5 -11.58 -50.91 -22.43
C ARG A 5 -12.16 -49.61 -21.87
N SER A 6 -12.70 -49.71 -20.66
CA SER A 6 -12.94 -48.57 -19.77
C SER A 6 -11.60 -48.13 -19.18
N ILE A 7 -11.23 -46.87 -19.33
CA ILE A 7 -10.17 -46.23 -18.56
C ILE A 7 -10.86 -45.17 -17.69
N SER A 8 -10.85 -45.37 -16.38
CA SER A 8 -11.22 -44.32 -15.42
C SER A 8 -10.01 -43.42 -15.18
N CYS A 9 -10.03 -42.20 -15.70
CA CYS A 9 -9.07 -41.17 -15.30
C CYS A 9 -9.71 -40.27 -14.24
N ASN A 10 -9.04 -40.11 -13.10
CA ASN A 10 -9.29 -39.02 -12.16
C ASN A 10 -9.10 -37.67 -12.88
N ALA A 11 -9.91 -36.68 -12.50
CA ALA A 11 -9.99 -35.32 -13.04
C ALA A 11 -8.72 -34.85 -13.77
N VAL A 12 -8.77 -34.80 -15.10
CA VAL A 12 -7.73 -34.16 -15.90
C VAL A 12 -8.11 -32.70 -16.04
N VAL A 13 -7.39 -31.82 -15.35
CA VAL A 13 -7.40 -30.38 -15.64
C VAL A 13 -6.70 -30.20 -16.98
N ILE A 14 -7.46 -30.09 -18.07
CA ILE A 14 -6.91 -29.73 -19.37
C ILE A 14 -6.81 -28.20 -19.42
N ALA A 15 -5.63 -27.68 -19.14
CA ALA A 15 -5.31 -26.28 -19.40
C ALA A 15 -5.07 -26.10 -20.91
N LEU A 16 -6.08 -25.64 -21.65
CA LEU A 16 -5.89 -25.21 -23.03
C LEU A 16 -5.47 -23.74 -23.03
N VAL A 17 -4.19 -23.46 -23.33
CA VAL A 17 -3.70 -22.09 -23.46
C VAL A 17 -3.81 -21.67 -24.92
N ILE A 18 -4.90 -20.99 -25.25
CA ILE A 18 -4.97 -20.15 -26.45
C ILE A 18 -4.89 -18.72 -25.96
N LEU A 19 -3.90 -17.97 -26.48
CA LEU A 19 -3.62 -16.54 -26.26
C LEU A 19 -4.52 -15.88 -25.21
N SER A 20 -3.98 -15.70 -24.00
CA SER A 20 -4.51 -14.88 -22.89
C SER A 20 -5.70 -15.38 -22.07
N THR A 21 -5.97 -16.69 -21.97
CA THR A 21 -6.99 -17.19 -21.01
C THR A 21 -6.57 -18.51 -20.35
N VAL A 22 -6.60 -18.56 -19.01
CA VAL A 22 -6.62 -19.84 -18.26
C VAL A 22 -8.07 -20.18 -17.98
N ILE A 23 -8.60 -21.18 -18.69
CA ILE A 23 -9.96 -21.68 -18.51
C ILE A 23 -9.91 -22.81 -17.48
N VAL A 24 -10.44 -22.60 -16.28
CA VAL A 24 -10.65 -23.66 -15.30
C VAL A 24 -12.10 -24.14 -15.41
N ILE A 25 -12.30 -25.25 -16.11
CA ILE A 25 -13.63 -25.87 -16.26
C ILE A 25 -13.85 -26.83 -15.09
N TRP A 26 -14.85 -26.55 -14.25
CA TRP A 26 -15.38 -27.55 -13.31
C TRP A 26 -16.63 -28.18 -13.91
N GLY A 27 -16.55 -29.47 -14.24
CA GLY A 27 -17.70 -30.24 -14.70
C GLY A 27 -17.43 -31.73 -14.63
N THR A 28 -18.30 -32.47 -13.95
CA THR A 28 -18.37 -33.94 -14.05
C THR A 28 -19.24 -34.29 -15.27
N GLY A 29 -18.62 -34.44 -16.44
CA GLY A 29 -19.34 -34.85 -17.65
C GLY A 29 -18.40 -35.30 -18.76
N GLN A 30 -18.68 -36.45 -19.36
CA GLN A 30 -17.98 -36.93 -20.54
C GLN A 30 -18.29 -36.03 -21.74
N VAL A 31 -17.25 -35.45 -22.36
CA VAL A 31 -17.37 -34.76 -23.64
C VAL A 31 -17.29 -35.81 -24.75
N ARG A 32 -18.40 -36.03 -25.46
CA ARG A 32 -18.43 -36.76 -26.74
C ARG A 32 -18.32 -35.73 -27.87
N ILE A 33 -17.33 -35.90 -28.73
CA ILE A 33 -17.22 -35.15 -29.98
C ILE A 33 -17.78 -36.07 -31.07
N ASP A 34 -19.01 -35.83 -31.51
CA ASP A 34 -19.56 -36.46 -32.71
C ASP A 34 -19.30 -35.55 -33.91
N GLU A 35 -18.60 -36.08 -34.92
CA GLU A 35 -18.41 -35.41 -36.21
C GLU A 35 -19.68 -35.55 -37.06
N GLY A 36 -20.64 -34.67 -36.83
CA GLY A 36 -21.88 -34.56 -37.61
C GLY A 36 -22.19 -33.12 -38.03
N PRO A 37 -22.89 -32.90 -39.15
CA PRO A 37 -23.04 -31.57 -39.75
C PRO A 37 -23.88 -30.63 -38.87
N LEU A 38 -23.25 -29.49 -38.55
CA LEU A 38 -23.73 -28.40 -37.69
C LEU A 38 -25.14 -27.91 -38.04
N ARG A 39 -26.09 -28.12 -37.12
CA ARG A 39 -27.23 -27.22 -36.94
C ARG A 39 -26.96 -26.33 -35.74
N SER A 40 -26.78 -25.05 -36.01
CA SER A 40 -26.54 -23.99 -35.03
C SER A 40 -27.75 -23.81 -34.11
N THR A 41 -27.60 -24.17 -32.85
CA THR A 41 -28.35 -23.55 -31.76
C THR A 41 -27.30 -23.04 -30.78
N ILE A 42 -26.74 -21.86 -31.08
CA ILE A 42 -25.84 -21.15 -30.18
C ILE A 42 -26.75 -20.58 -29.08
N GLY A 43 -26.90 -21.34 -27.99
CA GLY A 43 -27.35 -20.78 -26.74
C GLY A 43 -26.31 -19.74 -26.30
N THR A 44 -26.76 -18.51 -26.07
CA THR A 44 -25.93 -17.42 -25.59
C THR A 44 -25.35 -17.82 -24.23
N ILE A 45 -24.09 -18.25 -24.21
CA ILE A 45 -23.35 -18.42 -22.96
C ILE A 45 -23.03 -17.00 -22.48
N ASP A 46 -23.63 -16.62 -21.36
CA ASP A 46 -23.30 -15.38 -20.65
C ASP A 46 -21.84 -15.46 -20.18
N HIS A 47 -20.95 -14.81 -20.94
CA HIS A 47 -19.52 -14.69 -20.66
C HIS A 47 -19.20 -13.55 -19.70
N SER A 48 -20.02 -13.33 -18.67
CA SER A 48 -19.65 -12.43 -17.58
C SER A 48 -18.52 -13.05 -16.73
N ILE A 49 -17.29 -12.94 -17.25
CA ILE A 49 -16.05 -13.13 -16.49
C ILE A 49 -16.09 -12.13 -15.33
N ARG A 50 -16.46 -12.60 -14.13
CA ARG A 50 -16.23 -11.85 -12.91
C ARG A 50 -14.75 -11.94 -12.59
N LEU A 51 -13.98 -10.92 -12.98
CA LEU A 51 -12.67 -10.65 -12.39
C LEU A 51 -12.89 -10.50 -10.88
N LEU A 52 -12.47 -11.49 -10.10
CA LEU A 52 -12.45 -11.31 -8.66
C LEU A 52 -11.40 -10.23 -8.36
N PRO A 53 -11.74 -9.18 -7.60
CA PRO A 53 -10.77 -8.17 -7.21
C PRO A 53 -9.62 -8.88 -6.48
N LEU A 54 -8.39 -8.55 -6.86
CA LEU A 54 -7.21 -9.14 -6.23
C LEU A 54 -7.20 -8.80 -4.75
N ARG A 55 -7.06 -9.83 -3.92
CA ARG A 55 -7.03 -9.70 -2.46
C ARG A 55 -5.82 -8.84 -2.06
N LEU A 56 -6.03 -7.92 -1.14
CA LEU A 56 -4.95 -7.13 -0.55
C LEU A 56 -4.17 -7.98 0.46
N ASP A 57 -2.86 -7.80 0.50
CA ASP A 57 -1.98 -8.35 1.55
C ASP A 57 -1.96 -7.47 2.79
N ALA A 58 -2.05 -6.13 2.61
CA ALA A 58 -2.08 -5.16 3.70
C ALA A 58 -2.70 -3.82 3.26
N ILE A 59 -3.12 -3.03 4.24
CA ILE A 59 -3.61 -1.66 4.05
C ILE A 59 -2.73 -0.72 4.86
N PHE A 60 -1.97 0.14 4.19
CA PHE A 60 -1.11 1.15 4.83
C PHE A 60 -1.85 2.47 4.91
N VAL A 61 -2.04 2.95 6.13
CA VAL A 61 -2.70 4.23 6.39
C VAL A 61 -1.66 5.23 6.83
N LEU A 62 -1.40 6.23 5.98
CA LEU A 62 -0.49 7.31 6.34
C LEU A 62 -1.18 8.17 7.41
N THR A 63 -0.57 8.28 8.58
CA THR A 63 -1.02 9.23 9.60
C THR A 63 -0.69 10.66 9.18
N GLY A 64 -0.98 11.65 10.00
CA GLY A 64 -0.77 13.05 9.61
C GLY A 64 -1.18 14.03 10.70
N GLY A 65 -0.60 13.86 11.88
CA GLY A 65 -0.83 14.68 13.06
C GLY A 65 -1.67 14.01 14.14
N GLN A 66 -1.68 14.66 15.31
CA GLN A 66 -2.47 14.32 16.49
C GLN A 66 -3.21 15.58 16.95
N THR A 67 -4.32 15.38 17.66
CA THR A 67 -4.93 16.44 18.46
C THR A 67 -4.13 16.64 19.76
N ASP A 68 -4.33 17.77 20.44
CA ASP A 68 -3.56 18.14 21.65
C ASP A 68 -3.73 17.13 22.81
N ASP A 69 -4.82 16.37 22.81
CA ASP A 69 -5.12 15.30 23.76
C ASP A 69 -4.55 13.92 23.33
N GLY A 70 -3.77 13.86 22.25
CA GLY A 70 -3.22 12.63 21.70
C GLY A 70 -4.21 11.79 20.89
N GLY A 71 -5.38 12.34 20.55
CA GLY A 71 -6.33 11.75 19.61
C GLY A 71 -5.89 11.88 18.14
N VAL A 72 -6.83 11.57 17.23
CA VAL A 72 -6.63 11.72 15.78
C VAL A 72 -7.49 12.88 15.26
N PRO A 73 -6.93 13.79 14.44
CA PRO A 73 -7.73 14.84 13.81
C PRO A 73 -8.66 14.26 12.74
N LEU A 74 -9.70 15.01 12.37
CA LEU A 74 -10.77 14.53 11.47
C LEU A 74 -10.23 13.99 10.13
N TRP A 75 -9.28 14.67 9.49
CA TRP A 75 -8.71 14.19 8.23
C TRP A 75 -7.93 12.87 8.36
N VAL A 76 -7.39 12.56 9.55
CA VAL A 76 -6.77 11.24 9.83
C VAL A 76 -7.85 10.21 10.14
N ALA A 77 -8.85 10.56 10.93
CA ALA A 77 -10.00 9.71 11.22
C ALA A 77 -10.68 9.20 9.93
N ARG A 78 -10.83 10.05 8.92
CA ARG A 78 -11.39 9.68 7.61
C ARG A 78 -10.54 8.65 6.86
N ARG A 79 -9.21 8.74 6.93
CA ARG A 79 -8.31 7.73 6.34
C ARG A 79 -8.48 6.38 7.03
N LEU A 80 -8.57 6.39 8.35
CA LEU A 80 -8.76 5.20 9.18
C LEU A 80 -10.13 4.55 8.93
N ASP A 81 -11.18 5.35 8.86
CA ASP A 81 -12.54 4.89 8.52
C ASP A 81 -12.53 4.21 7.13
N ARG A 82 -11.89 4.84 6.13
CA ARG A 82 -11.77 4.25 4.79
C ARG A 82 -10.98 2.95 4.76
N ALA A 83 -9.93 2.84 5.58
CA ALA A 83 -9.15 1.61 5.71
C ALA A 83 -9.98 0.45 6.27
N VAL A 84 -10.88 0.73 7.22
CA VAL A 84 -11.81 -0.28 7.76
C VAL A 84 -12.81 -0.73 6.70
N GLU A 85 -13.37 0.20 5.92
CA GLU A 85 -14.25 -0.15 4.79
C GLU A 85 -13.55 -1.05 3.78
N LEU A 86 -12.32 -0.70 3.40
CA LEU A 86 -11.49 -1.50 2.48
C LEU A 86 -11.19 -2.87 3.07
N GLN A 87 -10.79 -2.95 4.35
CA GLN A 87 -10.50 -4.22 5.01
C GLN A 87 -11.73 -5.13 5.01
N ARG A 88 -12.89 -4.60 5.41
CA ARG A 88 -14.14 -5.36 5.51
C ARG A 88 -14.74 -5.74 4.17
N SER A 89 -14.33 -5.10 3.07
CA SER A 89 -14.72 -5.51 1.73
C SER A 89 -13.89 -6.69 1.20
N GLN A 90 -12.83 -7.10 1.90
CA GLN A 90 -12.01 -8.26 1.53
C GLN A 90 -12.59 -9.56 2.09
N SER A 91 -12.27 -10.67 1.43
CA SER A 91 -12.56 -12.00 1.96
C SER A 91 -11.54 -12.40 3.03
N GLU A 92 -11.98 -13.23 3.98
CA GLU A 92 -11.11 -13.76 5.04
C GLU A 92 -9.95 -14.61 4.46
N PRO A 93 -8.74 -14.59 5.08
CA PRO A 93 -8.38 -13.72 6.21
C PRO A 93 -8.33 -12.24 5.82
N LEU A 94 -8.87 -11.35 6.67
CA LEU A 94 -8.78 -9.91 6.42
C LEU A 94 -7.31 -9.44 6.38
N PRO A 95 -6.93 -8.54 5.46
CA PRO A 95 -5.59 -7.95 5.47
C PRO A 95 -5.40 -7.11 6.74
N PRO A 96 -4.20 -7.10 7.35
CA PRO A 96 -3.91 -6.19 8.45
C PRO A 96 -3.93 -4.73 7.99
N ILE A 97 -4.29 -3.85 8.92
CA ILE A 97 -4.15 -2.39 8.76
C ILE A 97 -2.86 -1.96 9.47
N VAL A 98 -1.96 -1.32 8.72
CA VAL A 98 -0.72 -0.75 9.25
C VAL A 98 -0.89 0.76 9.38
N CYS A 99 -0.82 1.26 10.61
CA CYS A 99 -0.78 2.70 10.88
C CYS A 99 0.66 3.20 10.69
N VAL A 100 0.90 3.99 9.64
CA VAL A 100 2.23 4.41 9.20
C VAL A 100 2.50 5.86 9.61
N GLY A 101 3.36 6.04 10.62
CA GLY A 101 3.80 7.34 11.12
C GLY A 101 4.22 7.33 12.59
N GLY A 102 5.42 7.83 12.87
CA GLY A 102 5.94 8.08 14.21
C GLY A 102 5.54 9.44 14.78
N GLY A 103 5.68 10.50 13.98
CA GLY A 103 5.35 11.87 14.39
C GLY A 103 5.84 12.92 13.39
N SER A 104 6.12 14.12 13.89
CA SER A 104 6.60 15.25 13.09
C SER A 104 8.03 15.64 13.46
N GLY A 105 8.86 15.92 12.45
CA GLY A 105 10.22 16.44 12.67
C GLY A 105 10.29 17.91 13.15
N VAL A 106 9.15 18.61 13.18
CA VAL A 106 9.07 20.05 13.48
C VAL A 106 8.11 20.42 14.59
N VAL A 107 7.28 19.49 15.05
CA VAL A 107 6.35 19.72 16.15
C VAL A 107 6.65 18.76 17.29
N PRO A 108 6.61 19.23 18.56
CA PRO A 108 6.87 18.36 19.69
C PRO A 108 5.96 17.13 19.71
N PRO A 109 6.47 15.97 20.13
CA PRO A 109 5.64 14.79 20.31
C PRO A 109 4.64 15.00 21.46
N ILE A 110 3.46 14.40 21.33
CA ILE A 110 2.57 14.24 22.48
C ILE A 110 3.16 13.18 23.41
N LEU A 111 3.17 13.46 24.71
CA LEU A 111 3.66 12.54 25.74
C LEU A 111 2.51 11.97 26.56
N THR A 112 2.63 10.71 26.98
CA THR A 112 1.72 10.11 27.97
C THR A 112 1.92 10.76 29.35
N ALA A 113 1.04 10.43 30.30
CA ALA A 113 1.18 10.87 31.69
C ALA A 113 2.54 10.45 32.29
N GLU A 114 3.04 9.28 31.89
CA GLU A 114 4.32 8.68 32.28
C GLU A 114 5.52 9.21 31.46
N LYS A 115 5.31 10.23 30.61
CA LYS A 115 6.33 10.88 29.79
C LYS A 115 6.93 10.04 28.66
N PHE A 116 6.22 9.00 28.20
CA PHE A 116 6.59 8.29 26.97
C PHE A 116 5.99 8.96 25.74
N VAL A 117 6.66 8.82 24.59
CA VAL A 117 6.16 9.36 23.32
C VAL A 117 4.92 8.59 22.87
N MET A 118 3.82 9.31 22.66
CA MET A 118 2.64 8.81 21.99
C MET A 118 2.77 9.06 20.49
N HIS A 119 3.21 8.05 19.75
CA HIS A 119 3.36 8.13 18.30
C HIS A 119 2.01 8.30 17.59
N GLU A 120 2.01 8.95 16.41
CA GLU A 120 0.81 9.08 15.57
C GLU A 120 0.15 7.73 15.27
N SER A 121 0.94 6.72 14.93
CA SER A 121 0.47 5.35 14.71
C SER A 121 -0.17 4.71 15.95
N THR A 122 0.17 5.16 17.16
CA THR A 122 -0.46 4.69 18.41
C THR A 122 -1.86 5.29 18.56
N SER A 123 -2.01 6.59 18.32
CA SER A 123 -3.32 7.26 18.30
C SER A 123 -4.25 6.65 17.24
N ALA A 124 -3.71 6.39 16.05
CA ALA A 124 -4.46 5.75 14.96
C ALA A 124 -4.93 4.32 15.30
N ALA A 125 -4.04 3.48 15.84
CA ALA A 125 -4.39 2.12 16.26
C ALA A 125 -5.45 2.11 17.38
N LYS A 126 -5.31 3.03 18.36
CA LYS A 126 -6.31 3.21 19.43
C LYS A 126 -7.67 3.57 18.84
N TYR A 127 -7.72 4.54 17.93
CA TYR A 127 -8.96 4.96 17.26
C TYR A 127 -9.65 3.78 16.52
N LEU A 128 -8.88 3.01 15.73
CA LEU A 128 -9.41 1.84 15.00
C LEU A 128 -9.99 0.78 15.96
N HIS A 129 -9.30 0.52 17.05
CA HIS A 129 -9.78 -0.43 18.05
C HIS A 129 -11.03 0.08 18.78
N GLU A 130 -11.01 1.31 19.27
CA GLU A 130 -12.09 1.86 20.09
C GLU A 130 -13.37 2.10 19.29
N LYS A 131 -13.26 2.76 18.12
CA LYS A 131 -14.41 3.10 17.27
C LYS A 131 -14.92 1.91 16.47
N TRP A 132 -14.01 1.17 15.82
CA TRP A 132 -14.38 0.15 14.83
C TRP A 132 -14.26 -1.29 15.32
N LYS A 133 -13.73 -1.50 16.53
CA LYS A 133 -13.49 -2.83 17.11
C LYS A 133 -12.60 -3.72 16.24
N VAL A 134 -11.64 -3.11 15.51
CA VAL A 134 -10.62 -3.87 14.80
C VAL A 134 -9.76 -4.61 15.82
N SER A 135 -9.53 -5.90 15.58
CA SER A 135 -8.71 -6.74 16.47
C SER A 135 -7.27 -6.25 16.51
N PHE A 136 -6.63 -6.25 17.69
CA PHE A 136 -5.20 -5.95 17.79
C PHE A 136 -4.32 -6.94 17.01
N SER A 137 -4.80 -8.16 16.75
CA SER A 137 -4.08 -9.12 15.90
C SER A 137 -4.05 -8.74 14.42
N SER A 138 -4.91 -7.81 13.98
CA SER A 138 -4.94 -7.28 12.61
C SER A 138 -4.53 -5.79 12.53
N LEU A 139 -4.01 -5.24 13.63
CA LEU A 139 -3.48 -3.87 13.70
C LEU A 139 -1.98 -3.89 13.89
N LEU A 140 -1.26 -3.22 13.00
CA LEU A 140 0.19 -3.05 13.09
C LEU A 140 0.54 -1.56 13.08
N LYS A 141 1.73 -1.25 13.60
CA LYS A 141 2.25 0.12 13.64
C LYS A 141 3.60 0.19 12.96
N GLU A 142 3.84 1.30 12.28
CA GLU A 142 5.17 1.77 11.90
C GLU A 142 5.35 3.14 12.58
N TRP A 143 6.36 3.26 13.43
CA TRP A 143 6.55 4.45 14.31
C TRP A 143 7.90 5.13 14.15
N SER A 144 8.73 4.67 13.21
CA SER A 144 10.09 5.18 12.97
C SER A 144 10.10 6.41 12.07
N SER A 145 9.06 6.60 11.27
CA SER A 145 8.95 7.67 10.28
C SER A 145 8.48 9.02 10.85
N TYR A 146 9.02 10.10 10.31
CA TYR A 146 8.65 11.49 10.62
C TYR A 146 8.41 12.36 9.37
N ASP A 147 8.48 11.75 8.19
CA ASP A 147 8.18 12.33 6.88
C ASP A 147 7.70 11.22 5.92
N THR A 148 7.15 11.62 4.77
CA THR A 148 6.57 10.67 3.81
C THR A 148 7.62 9.75 3.19
N GLU A 149 8.83 10.25 2.97
CA GLU A 149 9.98 9.43 2.56
C GLU A 149 10.27 8.32 3.57
N GLY A 150 10.29 8.64 4.87
CA GLY A 150 10.39 7.66 5.95
C GLY A 150 9.20 6.71 6.00
N ASN A 151 7.96 7.20 5.85
CA ASN A 151 6.76 6.37 5.85
C ASN A 151 6.90 5.22 4.83
N ALA A 152 7.28 5.54 3.60
CA ALA A 152 7.46 4.53 2.56
C ALA A 152 8.63 3.58 2.86
N TYR A 153 9.78 4.12 3.27
CA TYR A 153 10.97 3.30 3.56
C TYR A 153 10.75 2.33 4.71
N PHE A 154 10.27 2.82 5.85
CA PHE A 154 10.06 1.97 7.03
C PHE A 154 8.89 1.01 6.83
N ALA A 155 7.81 1.41 6.15
CA ALA A 155 6.74 0.47 5.82
C ALA A 155 7.23 -0.66 4.89
N LEU A 156 8.10 -0.35 3.93
CA LEU A 156 8.75 -1.34 3.07
C LEU A 156 9.64 -2.28 3.87
N THR A 157 10.58 -1.75 4.66
CA THR A 157 11.64 -2.55 5.29
C THR A 157 11.20 -3.25 6.57
N GLN A 158 10.24 -2.68 7.32
CA GLN A 158 9.76 -3.27 8.58
C GLN A 158 8.61 -4.24 8.37
N HIS A 159 7.81 -4.07 7.31
CA HIS A 159 6.60 -4.86 7.10
C HIS A 159 6.55 -5.56 5.74
N ALA A 160 6.58 -4.82 4.64
CA ALA A 160 6.28 -5.39 3.32
C ALA A 160 7.33 -6.43 2.84
N ILE A 161 8.63 -6.15 3.04
CA ILE A 161 9.69 -7.11 2.71
C ILE A 161 9.65 -8.32 3.65
N PRO A 162 9.70 -8.16 5.00
CA PRO A 162 9.73 -9.30 5.92
C PRO A 162 8.52 -10.24 5.80
N LEU A 163 7.34 -9.70 5.52
CA LEU A 163 6.09 -10.46 5.43
C LEU A 163 5.75 -10.90 4.00
N GLY A 164 6.59 -10.55 3.01
CA GLY A 164 6.38 -10.93 1.63
C GLY A 164 5.15 -10.30 0.98
N TRP A 165 4.60 -9.22 1.54
CA TRP A 165 3.44 -8.53 0.97
C TRP A 165 3.79 -7.89 -0.37
N ARG A 166 2.87 -8.00 -1.33
CA ARG A 166 3.05 -7.49 -2.70
C ARG A 166 1.89 -6.62 -3.12
N HIS A 167 0.66 -6.97 -2.76
CA HIS A 167 -0.53 -6.19 -3.10
C HIS A 167 -0.99 -5.34 -1.91
N ILE A 168 -0.73 -4.04 -1.95
CA ILE A 168 -0.88 -3.15 -0.79
C ILE A 168 -1.71 -1.93 -1.17
N ALA A 169 -2.72 -1.61 -0.37
CA ALA A 169 -3.44 -0.36 -0.48
C ALA A 169 -2.76 0.74 0.35
N ILE A 170 -2.53 1.90 -0.24
CA ILE A 170 -1.99 3.10 0.39
C ILE A 170 -3.13 4.11 0.55
N VAL A 171 -3.52 4.39 1.79
CA VAL A 171 -4.62 5.29 2.14
C VAL A 171 -4.08 6.60 2.69
N THR A 172 -4.47 7.72 2.09
CA THR A 172 -4.09 9.07 2.54
C THR A 172 -5.10 10.13 2.09
N SER A 173 -4.91 11.38 2.50
CA SER A 173 -5.75 12.51 2.08
C SER A 173 -5.48 12.93 0.62
N GLU A 174 -6.48 13.52 -0.04
CA GLU A 174 -6.38 14.04 -1.41
C GLU A 174 -5.21 15.03 -1.58
N PHE A 175 -5.05 16.00 -0.68
CA PHE A 175 -3.94 16.96 -0.77
C PHE A 175 -2.56 16.29 -0.73
N HIS A 176 -2.46 15.14 -0.05
CA HIS A 176 -1.19 14.43 0.19
C HIS A 176 -0.92 13.33 -0.84
N MET A 177 -1.95 12.87 -1.54
CA MET A 177 -1.88 11.72 -2.44
C MET A 177 -0.82 11.86 -3.55
N PRO A 178 -0.69 12.99 -4.28
CA PRO A 178 0.28 13.10 -5.36
C PRO A 178 1.73 12.85 -4.92
N ARG A 179 2.12 13.39 -3.76
CA ARG A 179 3.46 13.18 -3.21
C ARG A 179 3.61 11.77 -2.63
N SER A 180 2.60 11.29 -1.90
CA SER A 180 2.62 9.93 -1.34
C SER A 180 2.82 8.90 -2.44
N LYS A 181 2.06 8.99 -3.53
CA LYS A 181 2.20 8.10 -4.70
C LYS A 181 3.61 8.12 -5.27
N ALA A 182 4.15 9.30 -5.58
CA ALA A 182 5.49 9.43 -6.15
C ALA A 182 6.58 8.84 -5.24
N VAL A 183 6.46 9.05 -3.93
CA VAL A 183 7.42 8.54 -2.94
C VAL A 183 7.32 7.03 -2.79
N PHE A 184 6.11 6.48 -2.64
CA PHE A 184 5.89 5.05 -2.49
C PHE A 184 6.28 4.28 -3.75
N ASP A 185 5.85 4.71 -4.94
CA ASP A 185 6.26 4.10 -6.22
C ASP A 185 7.79 4.07 -6.37
N TRP A 186 8.45 5.19 -6.04
CA TRP A 186 9.90 5.27 -6.14
C TRP A 186 10.59 4.33 -5.16
N ILE A 187 10.28 4.41 -3.86
CA ILE A 187 11.00 3.67 -2.82
C ILE A 187 10.71 2.17 -2.87
N PHE A 188 9.45 1.77 -3.08
CA PHE A 188 9.11 0.35 -3.28
C PHE A 188 9.79 -0.18 -4.54
N GLY A 189 9.91 0.64 -5.58
CA GLY A 189 10.62 0.25 -6.78
C GLY A 189 12.14 0.13 -6.67
N LEU A 190 12.73 0.57 -5.55
CA LEU A 190 14.14 0.33 -5.26
C LEU A 190 14.41 -1.12 -4.79
N GLN A 191 13.38 -1.85 -4.34
CA GLN A 191 13.52 -3.21 -3.84
C GLN A 191 13.85 -4.19 -4.97
N GLY A 192 15.15 -4.40 -5.17
CA GLY A 192 15.77 -5.30 -6.15
C GLY A 192 16.61 -4.60 -7.23
N ALA A 193 16.59 -3.26 -7.27
CA ALA A 193 17.58 -2.48 -8.00
C ALA A 193 18.87 -2.47 -7.16
N GLY A 194 19.80 -3.36 -7.48
CA GLY A 194 21.07 -3.51 -6.76
C GLY A 194 21.28 -4.89 -6.13
N ALA A 195 20.26 -5.74 -6.07
CA ALA A 195 20.45 -7.17 -5.85
C ALA A 195 20.86 -7.78 -7.19
N GLY A 196 22.16 -7.89 -7.46
CA GLY A 196 22.66 -8.52 -8.69
C GLY A 196 21.94 -9.85 -8.92
N HIS A 197 21.24 -9.96 -10.06
CA HIS A 197 20.66 -11.18 -10.61
C HIS A 197 20.09 -12.18 -9.59
N GLY A 198 18.78 -12.17 -9.33
CA GLY A 198 18.14 -13.39 -8.82
C GLY A 198 16.99 -13.28 -7.83
N LEU A 199 16.42 -12.11 -7.55
CA LEU A 199 15.10 -12.08 -6.91
C LEU A 199 14.03 -12.28 -7.96
N LEU A 200 13.83 -13.56 -8.27
CA LEU A 200 12.65 -14.23 -8.82
C LEU A 200 11.69 -13.31 -9.57
N HIS A 201 11.59 -13.52 -10.89
CA HIS A 201 10.34 -13.24 -11.58
C HIS A 201 9.22 -13.90 -10.77
N ALA A 202 8.50 -13.13 -9.99
CA ALA A 202 7.25 -13.57 -9.39
C ALA A 202 6.30 -13.76 -10.58
N THR A 203 6.32 -14.94 -11.17
CA THR A 203 5.24 -15.38 -12.02
C THR A 203 4.02 -15.46 -11.13
N ASP A 204 3.08 -14.54 -11.35
CA ASP A 204 1.72 -14.66 -10.85
C ASP A 204 1.23 -16.12 -11.09
N PRO A 205 0.71 -16.82 -10.07
CA PRO A 205 0.11 -18.14 -10.23
C PRO A 205 -0.98 -18.21 -11.31
N SER A 206 -1.56 -17.06 -11.68
CA SER A 206 -2.59 -16.94 -12.71
C SER A 206 -2.04 -16.84 -14.15
N GLY A 207 -0.72 -16.68 -14.33
CA GLY A 207 -0.08 -16.56 -15.64
C GLY A 207 -0.42 -15.27 -16.40
N VAL A 208 -1.14 -14.32 -15.78
CA VAL A 208 -1.46 -13.03 -16.37
C VAL A 208 -0.24 -12.12 -16.27
N VAL A 209 0.37 -11.82 -17.42
CA VAL A 209 1.36 -10.74 -17.53
C VAL A 209 0.61 -9.41 -17.43
N LEU A 210 0.32 -9.01 -16.19
CA LEU A 210 -0.13 -7.65 -15.92
C LEU A 210 1.01 -6.71 -16.33
N ARG A 211 0.67 -5.55 -16.94
CA ARG A 211 1.66 -4.55 -17.34
C ARG A 211 2.43 -4.08 -16.10
N HIS A 212 3.55 -4.72 -15.83
CA HIS A 212 4.51 -4.30 -14.83
C HIS A 212 4.96 -2.88 -15.20
N ASP A 213 4.86 -1.93 -14.27
CA ASP A 213 5.87 -0.89 -14.26
C ASP A 213 7.18 -1.65 -14.00
N PRO A 214 8.16 -1.66 -14.92
CA PRO A 214 9.43 -2.36 -14.72
C PRO A 214 10.15 -1.88 -13.45
N ARG A 215 9.72 -0.75 -12.86
CA ARG A 215 10.19 -0.28 -11.56
C ARG A 215 9.55 -0.95 -10.36
N SER A 216 8.36 -1.55 -10.42
CA SER A 216 7.66 -1.97 -9.19
C SER A 216 8.19 -3.27 -8.55
N GLN A 217 9.08 -3.99 -9.23
CA GLN A 217 9.80 -5.18 -8.73
C GLN A 217 8.93 -6.20 -7.97
N GLY A 218 7.67 -6.37 -8.40
CA GLY A 218 6.72 -7.31 -7.80
C GLY A 218 5.70 -6.69 -6.85
N PHE A 219 5.80 -5.41 -6.50
CA PHE A 219 4.75 -4.74 -5.72
C PHE A 219 3.65 -4.17 -6.63
N TRP A 220 2.41 -4.32 -6.17
CA TRP A 220 1.22 -3.64 -6.66
C TRP A 220 0.74 -2.71 -5.55
N LEU A 221 0.78 -1.41 -5.83
CA LEU A 221 0.29 -0.39 -4.91
C LEU A 221 -1.02 0.21 -5.42
N GLU A 222 -2.10 0.03 -4.67
CA GLU A 222 -3.37 0.71 -4.88
C GLU A 222 -3.40 2.01 -4.09
N TYR A 223 -3.82 3.12 -4.71
CA TYR A 223 -3.80 4.43 -4.08
C TYR A 223 -5.23 4.91 -3.82
N ILE A 224 -5.60 5.01 -2.54
CA ILE A 224 -6.96 5.39 -2.12
C ILE A 224 -6.90 6.73 -1.41
N SER A 225 -7.43 7.77 -2.04
CA SER A 225 -7.55 9.09 -1.44
C SER A 225 -8.88 9.24 -0.70
N VAL A 226 -8.86 10.01 0.39
CA VAL A 226 -10.06 10.48 1.10
C VAL A 226 -10.08 12.00 1.10
N SER A 227 -11.28 12.58 1.17
CA SER A 227 -11.43 14.04 1.16
C SER A 227 -10.67 14.73 2.28
N ASP A 228 -10.28 15.97 2.02
CA ASP A 228 -9.54 16.85 2.92
C ASP A 228 -10.42 17.52 4.00
N GLU A 229 -11.60 16.94 4.27
CA GLU A 229 -12.56 17.47 5.23
C GLU A 229 -11.97 17.54 6.64
N GLY A 230 -12.25 18.65 7.33
CA GLY A 230 -11.67 18.98 8.64
C GLY A 230 -10.44 19.87 8.57
N LEU A 231 -9.93 20.18 7.37
CA LEU A 231 -8.92 21.22 7.19
C LEU A 231 -9.57 22.56 6.83
N ASP A 232 -9.05 23.63 7.45
CA ASP A 232 -9.37 24.99 7.05
C ASP A 232 -8.94 25.24 5.59
N ALA A 233 -9.69 26.06 4.85
CA ALA A 233 -9.46 26.27 3.42
C ALA A 233 -8.11 26.95 3.12
N GLU A 234 -7.68 27.92 3.94
CA GLU A 234 -6.38 28.58 3.76
C GLU A 234 -5.24 27.67 4.23
N ALA A 235 -5.44 26.90 5.29
CA ALA A 235 -4.50 25.86 5.71
C ALA A 235 -4.31 24.82 4.58
N LEU A 236 -5.41 24.34 3.98
CA LEU A 236 -5.39 23.37 2.88
C LEU A 236 -4.64 23.92 1.66
N LYS A 237 -4.92 25.16 1.26
CA LYS A 237 -4.21 25.84 0.17
C LYS A 237 -2.71 25.92 0.44
N THR A 238 -2.32 26.27 1.66
CA THR A 238 -0.92 26.33 2.10
C THR A 238 -0.25 24.95 2.04
N ARG A 239 -0.94 23.91 2.55
CA ARG A 239 -0.49 22.51 2.46
C ARG A 239 -0.29 22.07 1.02
N VAL A 240 -1.28 22.25 0.14
CA VAL A 240 -1.20 21.87 -1.28
C VAL A 240 -0.01 22.54 -1.97
N ALA A 241 0.23 23.83 -1.71
CA ALA A 241 1.39 24.52 -2.26
C ALA A 241 2.71 23.94 -1.75
N ALA A 242 2.79 23.60 -0.46
CA ALA A 242 3.96 22.94 0.13
C ALA A 242 4.19 21.54 -0.45
N GLU A 243 3.13 20.76 -0.64
CA GLU A 243 3.18 19.42 -1.23
C GLU A 243 3.70 19.45 -2.67
N LYS A 244 3.28 20.42 -3.49
CA LYS A 244 3.81 20.62 -4.84
C LYS A 244 5.32 20.91 -4.84
N ARG A 245 5.80 21.76 -3.93
CA ARG A 245 7.24 22.05 -3.78
C ARG A 245 8.02 20.81 -3.36
N ARG A 246 7.52 20.05 -2.38
CA ARG A 246 8.13 18.81 -1.90
C ARG A 246 8.15 17.75 -3.01
N LEU A 247 7.08 17.59 -3.78
CA LEU A 247 7.02 16.67 -4.91
C LEU A 247 8.10 16.97 -5.96
N LYS A 248 8.33 18.26 -6.30
CA LYS A 248 9.42 18.64 -7.20
C LYS A 248 10.80 18.21 -6.66
N ARG A 249 11.04 18.36 -5.36
CA ARG A 249 12.27 17.88 -4.70
C ARG A 249 12.40 16.37 -4.81
N ILE A 250 11.33 15.63 -4.51
CA ILE A 250 11.30 14.16 -4.62
C ILE A 250 11.68 13.69 -6.02
N ASN A 251 11.12 14.32 -7.07
CA ASN A 251 11.43 13.93 -8.44
C ASN A 251 12.92 14.09 -8.77
N GLY A 252 13.59 15.13 -8.23
CA GLY A 252 15.04 15.28 -8.38
C GLY A 252 15.85 14.23 -7.60
N LEU A 253 15.38 13.80 -6.43
CA LEU A 253 16.01 12.71 -5.67
C LEU A 253 15.85 11.36 -6.38
N ALA A 254 14.67 11.08 -6.91
CA ALA A 254 14.38 9.83 -7.62
C ALA A 254 15.22 9.66 -8.91
N GLN A 255 15.71 10.77 -9.48
CA GLN A 255 16.61 10.76 -10.63
C GLN A 255 18.06 10.38 -10.30
N ARG A 256 18.48 10.43 -9.02
CA ARG A 256 19.87 10.16 -8.61
C ARG A 256 20.02 8.95 -7.68
N ILE A 257 18.93 8.48 -7.09
CA ILE A 257 18.91 7.37 -6.15
C ILE A 257 18.12 6.23 -6.78
N HIS A 258 18.82 5.16 -7.11
CA HIS A 258 18.28 4.04 -7.89
C HIS A 258 18.30 2.72 -7.13
N THR A 259 18.87 2.68 -5.93
CA THR A 259 18.98 1.45 -5.12
C THR A 259 18.61 1.73 -3.66
N LEU A 260 18.15 0.69 -2.94
CA LEU A 260 17.87 0.81 -1.51
C LEU A 260 19.09 1.23 -0.68
N PRO A 261 20.32 0.73 -0.93
CA PRO A 261 21.51 1.22 -0.24
C PRO A 261 21.77 2.72 -0.45
N GLN A 262 21.59 3.24 -1.67
CA GLN A 262 21.70 4.68 -1.93
C GLN A 262 20.63 5.48 -1.19
N PHE A 263 19.39 4.96 -1.14
CA PHE A 263 18.32 5.60 -0.39
C PHE A 263 18.58 5.58 1.12
N HIS A 264 19.07 4.46 1.67
CA HIS A 264 19.46 4.36 3.06
C HIS A 264 20.56 5.39 3.41
N HIS A 265 21.59 5.51 2.56
CA HIS A 265 22.61 6.54 2.72
C HIS A 265 21.98 7.95 2.70
N TYR A 266 21.14 8.26 1.71
CA TYR A 266 20.42 9.54 1.68
C TYR A 266 19.62 9.77 2.97
N LEU A 267 18.86 8.78 3.43
CA LEU A 267 17.99 8.92 4.60
C LEU A 267 18.80 9.22 5.87
N PHE A 268 19.87 8.47 6.13
CA PHE A 268 20.60 8.60 7.40
C PHE A 268 21.82 9.55 7.35
N VAL A 269 22.26 9.96 6.16
CA VAL A 269 23.44 10.84 6.00
C VAL A 269 23.05 12.22 5.43
N GLU A 270 22.03 12.32 4.59
CA GLU A 270 21.67 13.60 3.94
C GLU A 270 20.37 14.20 4.48
N ASN A 271 19.33 13.37 4.63
CA ASN A 271 18.01 13.79 5.08
C ASN A 271 18.12 14.37 6.49
N ARG A 272 17.55 15.55 6.64
CA ARG A 272 17.66 16.37 7.83
C ARG A 272 17.06 15.73 9.08
N ILE A 273 16.02 14.91 8.91
CA ILE A 273 15.24 14.32 10.00
C ILE A 273 16.00 13.17 10.66
N TYR A 274 16.64 12.31 9.87
CA TYR A 274 17.28 11.08 10.38
C TYR A 274 18.81 11.18 10.46
N ASN A 275 19.42 12.25 9.93
CA ASN A 275 20.86 12.47 10.03
C ASN A 275 21.27 12.76 11.49
N THR A 276 22.10 11.87 12.04
CA THR A 276 22.64 11.98 13.42
C THR A 276 23.37 13.28 13.68
N ALA A 277 24.21 13.75 12.75
CA ALA A 277 24.94 15.01 12.89
C ALA A 277 24.01 16.23 12.93
N LYS A 278 22.79 16.10 12.41
CA LYS A 278 21.78 17.16 12.39
C LYS A 278 20.74 17.04 13.51
N GLN A 279 20.79 16.04 14.40
CA GLN A 279 19.74 15.89 15.41
C GLN A 279 19.55 17.10 16.33
N HIS A 280 20.60 17.90 16.55
CA HIS A 280 20.50 19.14 17.32
C HIS A 280 19.57 20.20 16.72
N ILE A 281 19.12 20.07 15.46
CA ILE A 281 18.14 20.96 14.80
C ILE A 281 16.73 20.35 14.74
N PHE A 282 16.56 19.11 15.19
CA PHE A 282 15.25 18.46 15.25
C PHE A 282 14.31 19.27 16.16
N GLY A 283 13.08 19.53 15.71
CA GLY A 283 12.12 20.37 16.43
C GLY A 283 12.41 21.88 16.47
N LYS A 284 13.59 22.37 16.03
CA LYS A 284 13.95 23.80 16.12
C LYS A 284 13.34 24.68 15.03
N ASP A 285 13.05 24.10 13.86
CA ASP A 285 12.52 24.88 12.73
C ASP A 285 11.01 25.15 12.81
N GLY A 286 10.28 24.41 13.66
CA GLY A 286 8.88 24.71 13.92
C GLY A 286 8.67 26.13 14.44
N ALA A 287 9.63 26.66 15.22
CA ALA A 287 9.59 28.01 15.77
C ALA A 287 9.64 29.13 14.72
N ASN A 288 10.13 28.85 13.50
CA ASN A 288 10.17 29.80 12.39
C ASN A 288 9.03 29.60 11.37
N MET A 289 8.24 28.52 11.48
CA MET A 289 7.08 28.26 10.60
C MET A 289 5.74 28.66 11.22
N THR A 290 5.68 28.90 12.53
CA THR A 290 4.48 29.36 13.26
C THR A 290 4.03 30.78 12.89
N THR A 291 4.91 31.61 12.32
CA THR A 291 4.55 32.96 11.83
C THR A 291 3.86 32.98 10.46
N ALA A 292 3.77 31.83 9.76
CA ALA A 292 3.20 31.72 8.42
C ALA A 292 1.96 30.82 8.36
N GLY A 293 1.14 30.78 9.42
CA GLY A 293 -0.13 30.04 9.43
C GLY A 293 0.03 28.52 9.32
N GLY A 294 1.19 27.97 9.71
CA GLY A 294 1.47 26.54 9.75
C GLY A 294 0.80 25.84 10.93
N LEU A 295 -0.53 25.91 11.01
CA LEU A 295 -1.28 24.78 11.52
C LEU A 295 -1.12 23.69 10.45
N TYR A 296 -0.76 22.50 10.91
CA TYR A 296 -0.38 21.35 10.07
C TYR A 296 -1.09 21.35 8.75
#